data_AF-A0A1M3MWC3-F1
#
_entry.id   AF-A0A1M3MWC3-F1
#
_cell.length_a   1.000
_cell.length_b   1.000
_cell.length_c   1.000
_cell.angle_alpha   90.00
_cell.angle_beta   90.00
_cell.angle_gamma   90.00
#
_symmetry.space_group_name_H-M   'P 1'
#
loop_
_entity.id
_entity.type
_entity.pdbx_description
1 polymer ?
#
loop_
_entity_poly.entity_id
_entity_poly.type
_entity_poly.pdbx_seq_one_letter_code
_entity_poly.pdbx_strand_id
1 'polypeptide(L)'
;MRLASTYAFARALAGLCARLALAAVVLVAVSVVLLAPRIALADEAAARAHFKKGIELYDKKQYAEALAAFQDAYKEKPSAGIKQNIALSLKGMNRLDEAATAFDEALDEGKDTLKPETRAAIERELAELSRSVATVRLSVVTEDRTPVEDAVIAIQPASPVGSKPQPLAAGAHRRPIRLMPGIYTFTAHAPGYPDPPEKKLALVTGQPVDATFLMRAQGAANGQGAPVLGPNEGLLKIETNVPEALIRVDGVEVPARGTWRGKVTAGAHTIEVSSPGWKTTTLDATVPAGASVDYPVKLQAIGEAPPAYVAPELKAPKKKKLYVAVTGALDTVSYRLGVPLDEPTPYGTRRSNFAGLTVGGRVGYLLAKSFALEIHGDVGAMQAKYKRRPSDDVDSETQVAHWQLTPMARFVGPGTVRFTGGAGFGIHGLVVESRLAQQGSTLTKQGQGVGFSLLLDAGMQADVGPIFLELAAFVNVHGVGAVRDNDPPEGRFFYASPATRGGLRVGLGIPF
;
A
#
# COMPACT_ATOMS: atom_id res chain seq x y z
N MET A 1 -43.04 -43.31 -24.52
CA MET A 1 -42.87 -43.52 -23.06
C MET A 1 -41.40 -43.51 -22.57
N ARG A 2 -40.38 -43.71 -23.42
CA ARG A 2 -38.95 -43.70 -22.99
C ARG A 2 -38.23 -42.32 -23.01
N LEU A 3 -38.77 -41.30 -23.68
CA LEU A 3 -38.15 -39.97 -23.77
C LEU A 3 -38.44 -39.02 -22.60
N ALA A 4 -39.55 -39.20 -21.86
CA ALA A 4 -39.89 -38.35 -20.71
C ALA A 4 -39.01 -38.64 -19.47
N SER A 5 -38.51 -39.88 -19.35
CA SER A 5 -37.68 -40.34 -18.22
C SER A 5 -36.27 -39.76 -18.26
N THR A 6 -35.67 -39.65 -19.45
CA THR A 6 -34.32 -39.09 -19.63
C THR A 6 -34.25 -37.58 -19.38
N TYR A 7 -35.30 -36.82 -19.71
CA TYR A 7 -35.39 -35.38 -19.43
C TYR A 7 -35.57 -35.07 -17.93
N ALA A 8 -36.31 -35.90 -17.19
CA ALA A 8 -36.45 -35.76 -15.74
C ALA A 8 -35.13 -36.05 -15.01
N PHE A 9 -34.38 -37.06 -15.47
CA PHE A 9 -33.09 -37.43 -14.90
C PHE A 9 -32.01 -36.37 -15.12
N ALA A 10 -31.96 -35.76 -16.32
CA ALA A 10 -31.02 -34.68 -16.63
C ALA A 10 -31.29 -33.39 -15.82
N ARG A 11 -32.56 -33.06 -15.56
CA ARG A 11 -32.95 -31.92 -14.72
C ARG A 11 -32.63 -32.13 -13.24
N ALA A 12 -32.83 -33.33 -12.73
CA ALA A 12 -32.46 -33.69 -11.35
C ALA A 12 -30.94 -33.65 -11.14
N LEU A 13 -30.16 -34.11 -12.13
CA LEU A 13 -28.70 -34.05 -12.11
C LEU A 13 -28.17 -32.61 -12.16
N ALA A 14 -28.76 -31.76 -13.02
CA ALA A 14 -28.39 -30.34 -13.10
C ALA A 14 -28.70 -29.57 -11.81
N GLY A 15 -29.84 -29.84 -11.16
CA GLY A 15 -30.20 -29.25 -9.87
C GLY A 15 -29.30 -29.70 -8.71
N LEU A 16 -28.86 -30.97 -8.72
CA LEU A 16 -27.92 -31.50 -7.74
C LEU A 16 -26.50 -30.94 -7.94
N CYS A 17 -26.03 -30.85 -9.19
CA CYS A 17 -24.75 -30.23 -9.53
C CYS A 17 -24.72 -28.73 -9.20
N ALA A 18 -25.81 -27.99 -9.41
CA ALA A 18 -25.91 -26.58 -9.04
C ALA A 18 -25.90 -26.37 -7.51
N ARG A 19 -26.56 -27.25 -6.75
CA ARG A 19 -26.55 -27.22 -5.27
C ARG A 19 -25.18 -27.58 -4.69
N LEU A 20 -24.50 -28.56 -5.28
CA LEU A 20 -23.14 -28.95 -4.88
C LEU A 20 -22.09 -27.90 -5.28
N ALA A 21 -22.24 -27.26 -6.44
CA ALA A 21 -21.39 -26.14 -6.86
C ALA A 21 -21.60 -24.91 -5.98
N LEU A 22 -22.85 -24.58 -5.61
CA LEU A 22 -23.16 -23.49 -4.70
C LEU A 22 -22.64 -23.78 -3.27
N ALA A 23 -22.82 -25.01 -2.78
CA ALA A 23 -22.27 -25.42 -1.49
C ALA A 23 -20.74 -25.40 -1.49
N ALA A 24 -20.08 -25.82 -2.56
CA ALA A 24 -18.62 -25.76 -2.70
C ALA A 24 -18.10 -24.32 -2.81
N VAL A 25 -18.80 -23.44 -3.55
CA VAL A 25 -18.44 -22.01 -3.65
C VAL A 25 -18.66 -21.29 -2.31
N VAL A 26 -19.74 -21.59 -1.58
CA VAL A 26 -19.99 -21.06 -0.23
C VAL A 26 -18.98 -21.62 0.76
N LEU A 27 -18.64 -22.92 0.72
CA LEU A 27 -17.65 -23.52 1.60
C LEU A 27 -16.25 -22.96 1.31
N VAL A 28 -15.87 -22.79 0.04
CA VAL A 28 -14.59 -22.16 -0.35
C VAL A 28 -14.58 -20.68 0.02
N ALA A 29 -15.66 -19.93 -0.21
CA ALA A 29 -15.76 -18.52 0.18
C ALA A 29 -15.70 -18.35 1.71
N VAL A 30 -16.40 -19.19 2.47
CA VAL A 30 -16.36 -19.21 3.94
C VAL A 30 -14.99 -19.68 4.45
N SER A 31 -14.33 -20.64 3.79
CA SER A 31 -12.99 -21.10 4.16
C SER A 31 -11.91 -20.05 3.87
N VAL A 32 -12.00 -19.37 2.73
CA VAL A 32 -11.11 -18.24 2.37
C VAL A 32 -11.35 -17.05 3.32
N VAL A 33 -12.61 -16.80 3.72
CA VAL A 33 -12.97 -15.77 4.71
C VAL A 33 -12.58 -16.17 6.15
N LEU A 34 -12.49 -17.45 6.51
CA LEU A 34 -12.15 -17.91 7.86
C LEU A 34 -10.66 -18.23 8.07
N LEU A 35 -9.90 -18.55 7.03
CA LEU A 35 -8.46 -18.86 7.15
C LEU A 35 -7.53 -17.71 6.73
N ALA A 36 -7.88 -16.89 5.72
CA ALA A 36 -7.03 -15.77 5.31
C ALA A 36 -6.87 -14.65 6.38
N PRO A 37 -7.86 -14.36 7.26
CA PRO A 37 -7.68 -13.29 8.24
C PRO A 37 -6.80 -13.68 9.42
N ARG A 38 -6.67 -14.96 9.79
CA ARG A 38 -6.03 -15.31 11.09
C ARG A 38 -4.52 -15.10 11.10
N ILE A 39 -3.85 -15.36 9.98
CA ILE A 39 -2.40 -15.18 9.86
C ILE A 39 -2.09 -13.68 9.66
N ALA A 40 -2.85 -12.99 8.79
CA ALA A 40 -2.67 -11.57 8.54
C ALA A 40 -3.10 -10.64 9.72
N LEU A 41 -4.15 -10.99 10.47
CA LEU A 41 -4.59 -10.23 11.65
C LEU A 41 -3.66 -10.41 12.85
N ALA A 42 -3.01 -11.57 12.98
CA ALA A 42 -2.07 -11.83 14.08
C ALA A 42 -0.79 -10.98 13.90
N ASP A 43 -0.21 -10.98 12.70
CA ASP A 43 0.96 -10.15 12.36
C ASP A 43 0.63 -8.66 12.49
N GLU A 44 -0.59 -8.26 12.08
CA GLU A 44 -1.04 -6.87 12.21
C GLU A 44 -1.29 -6.44 13.67
N ALA A 45 -1.75 -7.35 14.53
CA ALA A 45 -1.95 -7.08 15.95
C ALA A 45 -0.61 -6.95 16.70
N ALA A 46 0.36 -7.84 16.42
CA ALA A 46 1.69 -7.80 17.02
C ALA A 46 2.44 -6.51 16.64
N ALA A 47 2.49 -6.17 15.34
CA ALA A 47 3.11 -4.93 14.88
C ALA A 47 2.48 -3.67 15.52
N ARG A 48 1.14 -3.63 15.62
CA ARG A 48 0.42 -2.52 16.27
C ARG A 48 0.72 -2.43 17.77
N ALA A 49 0.83 -3.56 18.47
CA ALA A 49 1.17 -3.59 19.88
C ALA A 49 2.60 -3.07 20.14
N HIS A 50 3.57 -3.56 19.39
CA HIS A 50 4.96 -3.07 19.45
C HIS A 50 5.05 -1.58 19.11
N PHE A 51 4.33 -1.13 18.08
CA PHE A 51 4.29 0.28 17.70
C PHE A 51 3.70 1.18 18.79
N LYS A 52 2.56 0.79 19.38
CA LYS A 52 1.94 1.53 20.48
C LYS A 52 2.87 1.62 21.69
N LYS A 53 3.51 0.51 22.04
CA LYS A 53 4.53 0.47 23.11
C LYS A 53 5.70 1.42 22.80
N GLY A 54 6.17 1.45 21.55
CA GLY A 54 7.21 2.37 21.11
C GLY A 54 6.82 3.84 21.29
N ILE A 55 5.58 4.22 20.94
CA ILE A 55 5.06 5.58 21.14
C ILE A 55 5.03 5.93 22.63
N GLU A 56 4.48 5.05 23.47
CA GLU A 56 4.42 5.30 24.93
C GLU A 56 5.80 5.46 25.57
N LEU A 57 6.80 4.70 25.11
CA LEU A 57 8.19 4.82 25.58
C LEU A 57 8.86 6.09 25.06
N TYR A 58 8.60 6.45 23.80
CA TYR A 58 9.10 7.67 23.19
C TYR A 58 8.59 8.93 23.91
N ASP A 59 7.30 8.97 24.25
CA ASP A 59 6.68 10.07 25.00
C ASP A 59 7.28 10.22 26.41
N LYS A 60 7.71 9.10 27.01
CA LYS A 60 8.47 9.08 28.28
C LYS A 60 9.95 9.41 28.12
N LYS A 61 10.41 9.72 26.91
CA LYS A 61 11.82 9.98 26.54
C LYS A 61 12.75 8.77 26.79
N GLN A 62 12.19 7.57 26.84
CA GLN A 62 12.94 6.30 26.95
C GLN A 62 13.32 5.83 25.54
N TYR A 63 14.24 6.56 24.92
CA TYR A 63 14.51 6.43 23.49
C TYR A 63 15.13 5.08 23.09
N ALA A 64 15.93 4.46 23.96
CA ALA A 64 16.56 3.16 23.66
C ALA A 64 15.52 2.04 23.64
N GLU A 65 14.59 2.04 24.60
CA GLU A 65 13.49 1.08 24.69
C GLU A 65 12.44 1.34 23.60
N ALA A 66 12.18 2.60 23.27
CA ALA A 66 11.34 2.99 22.15
C ALA A 66 11.90 2.48 20.82
N LEU A 67 13.20 2.66 20.60
CA LEU A 67 13.91 2.15 19.42
C LEU A 67 13.74 0.63 19.28
N ALA A 68 13.97 -0.13 20.36
CA ALA A 68 13.78 -1.57 20.35
C ALA A 68 12.34 -1.97 20.00
N ALA A 69 11.34 -1.31 20.61
CA ALA A 69 9.93 -1.57 20.32
C ALA A 69 9.55 -1.24 18.87
N PHE A 70 10.06 -0.14 18.30
CA PHE A 70 9.82 0.20 16.90
C PHE A 70 10.54 -0.74 15.93
N GLN A 71 11.75 -1.21 16.27
CA GLN A 71 12.46 -2.23 15.48
C GLN A 71 11.68 -3.55 15.47
N ASP A 72 11.14 -3.98 16.60
CA ASP A 72 10.28 -5.16 16.65
C ASP A 72 9.01 -4.95 15.81
N ALA A 73 8.36 -3.78 15.92
CA ALA A 73 7.22 -3.45 15.06
C ALA A 73 7.58 -3.49 13.56
N TYR A 74 8.78 -3.03 13.20
CA TYR A 74 9.25 -3.01 11.81
C TYR A 74 9.60 -4.41 11.29
N LYS A 75 10.12 -5.30 12.14
CA LYS A 75 10.34 -6.72 11.78
C LYS A 75 9.03 -7.41 11.45
N GLU A 76 7.99 -7.15 12.23
CA GLU A 76 6.65 -7.69 11.99
C GLU A 76 5.99 -7.09 10.74
N LYS A 77 6.10 -5.77 10.57
CA LYS A 77 5.52 -5.06 9.42
C LYS A 77 6.40 -3.88 9.00
N PRO A 78 7.24 -4.05 7.96
CA PRO A 78 8.01 -2.94 7.40
C PRO A 78 7.08 -1.82 6.94
N SER A 79 7.35 -0.60 7.39
CA SER A 79 6.70 0.59 6.84
C SER A 79 7.53 1.84 7.09
N ALA A 80 7.48 2.77 6.13
CA ALA A 80 8.13 4.08 6.22
C ALA A 80 7.74 4.87 7.49
N GLY A 81 6.48 4.76 7.95
CA GLY A 81 6.02 5.44 9.17
C GLY A 81 6.64 4.87 10.45
N ILE A 82 6.81 3.54 10.54
CA ILE A 82 7.53 2.92 11.65
C ILE A 82 9.02 3.30 11.57
N LYS A 83 9.59 3.31 10.37
CA LYS A 83 10.99 3.67 10.13
C LYS A 83 11.31 5.13 10.49
N GLN A 84 10.37 6.05 10.27
CA GLN A 84 10.46 7.42 10.78
C GLN A 84 10.58 7.45 12.31
N ASN A 85 9.81 6.63 13.03
CA ASN A 85 9.88 6.59 14.50
C ASN A 85 11.16 5.94 15.02
N ILE A 86 11.72 4.98 14.27
CA ILE A 86 13.09 4.47 14.50
C ILE A 86 14.09 5.63 14.40
N ALA A 87 14.01 6.44 13.33
CA ALA A 87 14.90 7.58 13.13
C ALA A 87 14.77 8.64 14.24
N LEU A 88 13.54 8.96 14.67
CA LEU A 88 13.28 9.88 15.78
C LEU A 88 13.86 9.36 17.10
N SER A 89 13.76 8.06 17.36
CA SER A 89 14.33 7.44 18.56
C SER A 89 15.86 7.50 18.54
N LEU A 90 16.49 7.22 17.39
CA LEU A 90 17.93 7.38 17.20
C LEU A 90 18.39 8.84 17.41
N LYS A 91 17.62 9.81 16.91
CA LYS A 91 17.87 11.25 17.15
C LYS A 91 17.80 11.57 18.64
N GLY A 92 16.79 11.07 19.36
CA GLY A 92 16.66 11.23 20.81
C GLY A 92 17.83 10.65 21.61
N MET A 93 18.50 9.62 21.08
CA MET A 93 19.72 9.03 21.64
C MET A 93 21.03 9.74 21.21
N ASN A 94 20.93 10.85 20.45
CA ASN A 94 22.08 11.55 19.86
C ASN A 94 22.92 10.70 18.87
N ARG A 95 22.31 9.69 18.24
CA ARG A 95 22.92 8.86 17.18
C ARG A 95 22.55 9.45 15.81
N LEU A 96 23.12 10.61 15.51
CA LEU A 96 22.62 11.52 14.47
C LEU A 96 22.80 11.00 13.03
N ASP A 97 23.91 10.33 12.76
CA ASP A 97 24.23 9.69 11.48
C ASP A 97 23.29 8.52 11.18
N GLU A 98 23.03 7.68 12.19
CA GLU A 98 22.06 6.58 12.08
C GLU A 98 20.62 7.11 11.93
N ALA A 99 20.26 8.17 12.64
CA ALA A 99 18.96 8.82 12.48
C ALA A 99 18.78 9.36 11.07
N ALA A 100 19.78 10.06 10.52
CA ALA A 100 19.75 10.58 9.16
C ALA A 100 19.62 9.44 8.12
N THR A 101 20.36 8.34 8.33
CA THR A 101 20.25 7.14 7.48
C THR A 101 18.84 6.55 7.53
N ALA A 102 18.26 6.39 8.71
CA ALA A 102 16.91 5.83 8.87
C ALA A 102 15.83 6.74 8.25
N PHE A 103 16.00 8.06 8.29
CA PHE A 103 15.12 9.00 7.60
C PHE A 103 15.22 8.91 6.07
N ASP A 104 16.44 8.81 5.51
CA ASP A 104 16.62 8.58 4.07
C ASP A 104 15.94 7.28 3.63
N GLU A 105 16.12 6.20 4.40
CA GLU A 105 15.48 4.93 4.10
C GLU A 105 13.95 4.97 4.24
N ALA A 106 13.42 5.76 5.18
CA ALA A 106 11.98 5.98 5.31
C ALA A 106 11.40 6.72 4.08
N LEU A 107 12.13 7.71 3.53
CA LEU A 107 11.71 8.40 2.30
C LEU A 107 11.75 7.50 1.07
N ASP A 108 12.73 6.61 0.98
CA ASP A 108 12.89 5.67 -0.13
C ASP A 108 11.80 4.59 -0.11
N GLU A 109 11.60 3.92 1.03
CA GLU A 109 10.52 2.94 1.23
C GLU A 109 9.13 3.59 1.07
N GLY A 110 9.02 4.84 1.48
CA GLY A 110 7.80 5.63 1.49
C GLY A 110 7.51 6.41 0.21
N LYS A 111 8.27 6.20 -0.88
CA LYS A 111 8.27 7.06 -2.08
C LYS A 111 6.86 7.39 -2.60
N ASP A 112 5.99 6.40 -2.69
CA ASP A 112 4.63 6.55 -3.22
C ASP A 112 3.52 6.44 -2.15
N THR A 113 3.89 6.17 -0.90
CA THR A 113 2.94 5.81 0.18
C THR A 113 2.91 6.82 1.33
N LEU A 114 3.97 7.62 1.53
CA LEU A 114 4.02 8.63 2.56
C LEU A 114 3.03 9.77 2.30
N LYS A 115 2.33 10.20 3.35
CA LYS A 115 1.55 11.43 3.31
C LYS A 115 2.48 12.63 3.07
N PRO A 116 2.06 13.65 2.31
CA PRO A 116 2.88 14.83 2.05
C PRO A 116 3.41 15.52 3.32
N GLU A 117 2.59 15.62 4.36
CA GLU A 117 2.97 16.19 5.66
C GLU A 117 4.06 15.38 6.36
N THR A 118 3.95 14.05 6.32
CA THR A 118 4.93 13.13 6.91
C THR A 118 6.27 13.21 6.17
N ARG A 119 6.23 13.25 4.84
CA ARG A 119 7.41 13.49 4.00
C ARG A 119 8.08 14.82 4.37
N ALA A 120 7.31 15.90 4.43
CA ALA A 120 7.84 17.23 4.78
C ALA A 120 8.46 17.27 6.18
N ALA A 121 7.88 16.54 7.15
CA ALA A 121 8.46 16.41 8.48
C ALA A 121 9.81 15.70 8.44
N ILE A 122 9.93 14.58 7.71
CA ILE A 122 11.20 13.86 7.55
C ILE A 122 12.26 14.74 6.86
N GLU A 123 11.88 15.44 5.80
CA GLU A 123 12.79 16.35 5.07
C GLU A 123 13.29 17.49 5.98
N ARG A 124 12.44 18.01 6.87
CA ARG A 124 12.83 19.02 7.86
C ARG A 124 13.83 18.47 8.88
N GLU A 125 13.61 17.25 9.36
CA GLU A 125 14.53 16.56 10.26
C GLU A 125 15.89 16.32 9.60
N LEU A 126 15.91 15.87 8.33
CA LEU A 126 17.14 15.73 7.55
C LEU A 126 17.87 17.07 7.35
N ALA A 127 17.14 18.15 7.10
CA ALA A 127 17.73 19.48 6.99
C ALA A 127 18.36 19.93 8.32
N GLU A 128 17.76 19.60 9.45
CA GLU A 128 18.34 19.87 10.77
C GLU A 128 19.60 19.03 11.02
N LEU A 129 19.53 17.72 10.78
CA LEU A 129 20.64 16.79 10.95
C LEU A 129 21.83 17.12 10.04
N SER A 130 21.60 17.72 8.87
CA SER A 130 22.66 18.12 7.94
C SER A 130 23.66 19.14 8.52
N ARG A 131 23.30 19.80 9.63
CA ARG A 131 24.19 20.70 10.38
C ARG A 131 25.21 19.99 11.25
N SER A 132 25.00 18.70 11.54
CA SER A 132 25.85 17.90 12.43
C SER A 132 26.37 16.63 11.76
N VAL A 133 25.76 16.22 10.66
CA VAL A 133 26.06 14.98 9.93
C VAL A 133 26.64 15.33 8.56
N ALA A 134 27.77 14.71 8.22
CA ALA A 134 28.36 14.80 6.89
C ALA A 134 27.70 13.80 5.94
N THR A 135 27.70 14.14 4.65
CA THR A 135 27.13 13.28 3.60
C THR A 135 28.20 12.94 2.59
N VAL A 136 28.35 11.66 2.26
CA VAL A 136 29.22 11.21 1.16
C VAL A 136 28.39 10.44 0.14
N ARG A 137 28.62 10.67 -1.14
CA ARG A 137 28.06 9.87 -2.24
C ARG A 137 29.21 9.19 -2.95
N LEU A 138 29.19 7.87 -2.90
CA LEU A 138 30.21 7.05 -3.51
C LEU A 138 29.64 6.43 -4.77
N SER A 139 30.37 6.49 -5.88
CA SER A 139 30.02 5.82 -7.12
C SER A 139 31.11 4.82 -7.48
N VAL A 140 30.75 3.67 -8.03
CA VAL A 140 31.71 2.69 -8.55
C VAL A 140 31.41 2.48 -10.01
N VAL A 141 32.39 2.78 -10.87
CA VAL A 141 32.22 2.75 -12.33
C VAL A 141 33.43 2.11 -13.00
N THR A 142 33.25 1.57 -14.19
CA THR A 142 34.32 1.10 -15.09
C THR A 142 34.95 2.28 -15.86
N GLU A 143 36.02 2.02 -16.64
CA GLU A 143 36.70 3.06 -17.44
C GLU A 143 35.79 3.77 -18.45
N ASP A 144 34.83 3.07 -19.02
CA ASP A 144 33.77 3.59 -19.89
C ASP A 144 32.62 4.29 -19.13
N ARG A 145 32.78 4.49 -17.81
CA ARG A 145 31.80 5.11 -16.90
C ARG A 145 30.52 4.32 -16.70
N THR A 146 30.54 3.02 -16.96
CA THR A 146 29.41 2.13 -16.69
C THR A 146 29.35 1.81 -15.19
N PRO A 147 28.20 1.96 -14.50
CA PRO A 147 28.07 1.62 -13.09
C PRO A 147 28.33 0.14 -12.80
N VAL A 148 29.02 -0.16 -11.71
CA VAL A 148 29.27 -1.52 -11.22
C VAL A 148 28.31 -1.83 -10.07
N GLU A 149 27.27 -2.60 -10.37
CA GLU A 149 26.11 -2.83 -9.49
C GLU A 149 26.39 -3.72 -8.28
N ASP A 150 27.32 -4.66 -8.40
CA ASP A 150 27.70 -5.65 -7.38
C ASP A 150 28.90 -5.21 -6.54
N ALA A 151 29.25 -3.92 -6.59
CA ALA A 151 30.34 -3.36 -5.81
C ALA A 151 30.00 -3.25 -4.31
N VAL A 152 30.90 -3.78 -3.48
CA VAL A 152 30.87 -3.67 -2.03
C VAL A 152 31.85 -2.58 -1.62
N ILE A 153 31.36 -1.61 -0.83
CA ILE A 153 32.20 -0.56 -0.24
C ILE A 153 32.42 -0.89 1.23
N ALA A 154 33.65 -0.77 1.71
CA ALA A 154 33.95 -0.78 3.13
C ALA A 154 34.46 0.58 3.60
N ILE A 155 34.21 0.88 4.87
CA ILE A 155 34.57 2.12 5.54
C ILE A 155 35.45 1.83 6.76
N GLN A 156 36.43 2.68 7.00
CA GLN A 156 37.28 2.63 8.18
C GLN A 156 37.49 4.06 8.72
N PRO A 157 37.02 4.38 9.94
CA PRO A 157 37.33 5.66 10.55
C PRO A 157 38.81 5.73 10.95
N ALA A 158 39.42 6.91 10.85
CA ALA A 158 40.80 7.13 11.25
C ALA A 158 41.02 7.06 12.77
N SER A 159 39.96 7.26 13.56
CA SER A 159 39.97 7.17 15.02
C SER A 159 38.81 6.30 15.51
N PRO A 160 39.03 5.36 16.46
CA PRO A 160 40.32 5.03 17.07
C PRO A 160 41.29 4.37 16.09
N VAL A 161 42.59 4.61 16.28
CA VAL A 161 43.66 4.03 15.47
C VAL A 161 43.58 2.51 15.54
N GLY A 162 43.56 1.83 14.39
CA GLY A 162 43.44 0.36 14.31
C GLY A 162 42.02 -0.19 14.17
N SER A 163 41.02 0.68 13.97
CA SER A 163 39.66 0.27 13.57
C SER A 163 39.71 -0.66 12.35
N LYS A 164 38.98 -1.78 12.36
CA LYS A 164 38.91 -2.66 11.19
C LYS A 164 37.98 -2.07 10.13
N PRO A 165 38.27 -2.22 8.81
CA PRO A 165 37.32 -1.88 7.76
C PRO A 165 36.01 -2.64 7.94
N GLN A 166 34.89 -1.93 7.89
CA GLN A 166 33.54 -2.49 8.00
C GLN A 166 32.82 -2.34 6.67
N PRO A 167 32.22 -3.42 6.12
CA PRO A 167 31.43 -3.32 4.91
C PRO A 167 30.20 -2.45 5.16
N LEU A 168 29.95 -1.49 4.27
CA LEU A 168 28.69 -0.77 4.22
C LEU A 168 27.59 -1.68 3.67
N ALA A 169 26.34 -1.34 4.00
CA ALA A 169 25.19 -2.08 3.49
C ALA A 169 25.15 -2.09 1.94
N ALA A 170 24.64 -3.19 1.37
CA ALA A 170 24.55 -3.38 -0.07
C ALA A 170 23.89 -2.17 -0.77
N GLY A 171 24.41 -1.80 -1.94
CA GLY A 171 23.95 -0.62 -2.66
C GLY A 171 24.38 0.73 -2.06
N ALA A 172 25.30 0.77 -1.09
CA ALA A 172 25.90 2.00 -0.57
C ALA A 172 26.45 2.94 -1.67
N HIS A 173 26.87 2.38 -2.82
CA HIS A 173 27.32 3.13 -3.99
C HIS A 173 26.20 3.80 -4.81
N ARG A 174 24.93 3.72 -4.37
CA ARG A 174 23.75 4.27 -5.07
C ARG A 174 22.92 5.22 -4.22
N ARG A 175 23.34 5.48 -2.98
CA ARG A 175 22.59 6.30 -2.03
C ARG A 175 23.52 7.20 -1.22
N PRO A 176 23.00 8.30 -0.66
CA PRO A 176 23.75 9.09 0.30
C PRO A 176 24.14 8.23 1.51
N ILE A 177 25.40 8.35 1.93
CA ILE A 177 25.91 7.73 3.16
C ILE A 177 26.07 8.85 4.17
N ARG A 178 25.42 8.69 5.33
CA ARG A 178 25.42 9.66 6.43
C ARG A 178 26.46 9.22 7.47
N LEU A 179 27.37 10.12 7.80
CA LEU A 179 28.46 9.84 8.74
C LEU A 179 28.68 11.05 9.64
N MET A 180 29.16 10.81 10.85
CA MET A 180 29.69 11.89 11.66
C MET A 180 30.87 12.56 10.94
N PRO A 181 31.11 13.86 11.12
CA PRO A 181 32.29 14.51 10.58
C PRO A 181 33.56 13.84 11.09
N GLY A 182 34.53 13.63 10.21
CA GLY A 182 35.73 12.87 10.52
C GLY A 182 36.47 12.38 9.28
N ILE A 183 37.61 11.74 9.49
CA ILE A 183 38.41 11.15 8.41
C ILE A 183 38.05 9.67 8.29
N TYR A 184 37.74 9.27 7.06
CA TYR A 184 37.37 7.91 6.72
C TYR A 184 38.17 7.43 5.52
N THR A 185 38.67 6.20 5.61
CA THR A 185 39.19 5.45 4.47
C THR A 185 38.05 4.61 3.90
N PHE A 186 37.82 4.75 2.61
CA PHE A 186 36.88 3.95 1.84
C PHE A 186 37.63 3.02 0.90
N THR A 187 37.22 1.76 0.88
CA THR A 187 37.67 0.78 -0.10
C THR A 187 36.48 0.27 -0.90
N ALA A 188 36.71 -0.16 -2.13
CA ALA A 188 35.69 -0.75 -2.97
C ALA A 188 36.20 -2.09 -3.50
N HIS A 189 35.32 -3.07 -3.59
CA HIS A 189 35.58 -4.38 -4.16
C HIS A 189 34.45 -4.73 -5.11
N ALA A 190 34.78 -5.29 -6.28
CA ALA A 190 33.78 -5.80 -7.22
C ALA A 190 34.29 -7.10 -7.87
N PRO A 191 33.45 -8.16 -7.97
CA PRO A 191 33.81 -9.39 -8.66
C PRO A 191 34.33 -9.13 -10.08
N GLY A 192 35.46 -9.75 -10.43
CA GLY A 192 36.07 -9.63 -11.76
C GLY A 192 36.92 -8.37 -11.98
N TYR A 193 37.08 -7.51 -10.98
CA TYR A 193 37.95 -6.33 -11.04
C TYR A 193 39.01 -6.37 -9.93
N PRO A 194 40.23 -5.86 -10.19
CA PRO A 194 41.19 -5.56 -9.14
C PRO A 194 40.68 -4.39 -8.26
N ASP A 195 40.98 -4.45 -6.97
CA ASP A 195 40.57 -3.39 -6.04
C ASP A 195 41.23 -2.05 -6.43
N PRO A 196 40.44 -0.98 -6.60
CA PRO A 196 40.95 0.36 -6.88
C PRO A 196 41.66 0.94 -5.65
N PRO A 197 42.49 1.99 -5.83
CA PRO A 197 43.12 2.69 -4.72
C PRO A 197 42.09 3.15 -3.68
N GLU A 198 42.44 2.98 -2.40
CA GLU A 198 41.64 3.48 -1.29
C GLU A 198 41.42 5.00 -1.38
N LYS A 199 40.27 5.46 -0.91
CA LYS A 199 39.95 6.89 -0.83
C LYS A 199 39.91 7.33 0.62
N LYS A 200 40.85 8.18 1.02
CA LYS A 200 40.84 8.85 2.31
C LYS A 200 40.12 10.18 2.17
N LEU A 201 38.92 10.25 2.74
CA LEU A 201 38.05 11.41 2.67
C LEU A 201 37.90 11.99 4.07
N ALA A 202 38.10 13.28 4.19
CA ALA A 202 37.67 14.03 5.35
C ALA A 202 36.26 14.56 5.09
N LEU A 203 35.34 14.14 5.93
CA LEU A 203 33.93 14.47 5.82
C LEU A 203 33.61 15.60 6.79
N VAL A 204 33.02 16.67 6.25
CA VAL A 204 32.54 17.83 6.99
C VAL A 204 31.04 18.01 6.77
N THR A 205 30.37 18.70 7.68
CA THR A 205 28.94 19.01 7.56
C THR A 205 28.67 19.94 6.38
N GLY A 206 27.47 19.85 5.79
CA GLY A 206 27.05 20.70 4.69
C GLY A 206 26.93 19.95 3.36
N GLN A 207 27.64 20.41 2.32
CA GLN A 207 27.51 19.85 0.98
C GLN A 207 28.01 18.40 0.92
N PRO A 208 27.31 17.51 0.19
CA PRO A 208 27.78 16.14 0.00
C PRO A 208 29.16 16.08 -0.65
N VAL A 209 30.03 15.21 -0.13
CA VAL A 209 31.30 14.85 -0.74
C VAL A 209 31.04 13.76 -1.78
N ASP A 210 31.33 14.04 -3.05
CA ASP A 210 31.18 13.08 -4.14
C ASP A 210 32.53 12.41 -4.43
N ALA A 211 32.56 11.08 -4.46
CA ALA A 211 33.78 10.33 -4.75
C ALA A 211 33.51 9.10 -5.61
N THR A 212 34.29 8.93 -6.67
CA THR A 212 34.13 7.83 -7.63
C THR A 212 35.31 6.87 -7.60
N PHE A 213 35.04 5.58 -7.39
CA PHE A 213 35.98 4.49 -7.60
C PHE A 213 35.94 4.06 -9.06
N LEU A 214 37.11 3.96 -9.68
CA LEU A 214 37.27 3.53 -11.07
C LEU A 214 37.79 2.09 -11.09
N MET A 215 36.97 1.16 -11.56
CA MET A 215 37.30 -0.25 -11.76
C MET A 215 38.01 -0.40 -13.10
N ARG A 216 39.29 -0.79 -13.06
CA ARG A 216 40.10 -1.03 -14.26
C ARG A 216 40.18 -2.52 -14.57
N ALA A 217 40.19 -2.89 -15.85
CA ALA A 217 40.39 -4.28 -16.23
C ALA A 217 41.77 -4.80 -15.76
N GLN A 218 41.85 -6.10 -15.44
CA GLN A 218 43.10 -6.77 -15.08
C GLN A 218 44.19 -6.52 -16.14
N GLY A 219 45.32 -5.93 -15.73
CA GLY A 219 46.45 -5.62 -16.60
C GLY A 219 46.79 -4.13 -16.73
N ALA A 220 45.92 -3.23 -16.30
CA ALA A 220 46.25 -1.80 -16.18
C ALA A 220 47.05 -1.56 -14.89
N ALA A 221 48.31 -1.16 -15.02
CA ALA A 221 49.18 -0.88 -13.86
C ALA A 221 48.53 0.12 -12.89
N ASN A 222 48.49 -0.23 -11.60
CA ASN A 222 48.20 0.74 -10.54
C ASN A 222 49.30 1.81 -10.57
N GLY A 223 48.92 3.02 -10.98
CA GLY A 223 49.83 4.10 -11.33
C GLY A 223 50.93 4.33 -10.30
N GLN A 224 52.17 4.09 -10.71
CA GLN A 224 53.37 4.66 -10.11
C GLN A 224 53.28 6.19 -10.24
N GLY A 225 53.23 6.90 -9.11
CA GLY A 225 53.12 8.36 -9.12
C GLY A 225 52.62 9.01 -7.83
N ALA A 226 52.41 8.25 -6.74
CA ALA A 226 52.24 8.87 -5.43
C ALA A 226 53.59 9.46 -4.98
N PRO A 227 53.67 10.76 -4.66
CA PRO A 227 54.91 11.35 -4.19
C PRO A 227 55.35 10.68 -2.88
N VAL A 228 56.65 10.44 -2.73
CA VAL A 228 57.22 9.93 -1.47
C VAL A 228 57.02 11.01 -0.39
N LEU A 229 56.25 10.67 0.65
CA LEU A 229 55.93 11.55 1.78
C LEU A 229 56.91 11.31 2.93
N GLY A 230 57.37 12.39 3.57
CA GLY A 230 58.14 12.31 4.81
C GLY A 230 57.31 11.84 6.01
N PRO A 231 57.95 11.47 7.13
CA PRO A 231 57.29 10.89 8.31
C PRO A 231 56.26 11.81 8.99
N ASN A 232 56.31 13.12 8.72
CA ASN A 232 55.35 14.12 9.22
C ASN A 232 54.72 14.92 8.07
N GLU A 233 54.69 14.38 6.85
CA GLU A 233 54.07 15.03 5.70
C GLU A 233 52.82 14.27 5.27
N GLY A 234 51.77 15.00 4.89
CA GLY A 234 50.66 14.45 4.12
C GLY A 234 50.53 15.19 2.78
N LEU A 235 49.69 14.66 1.90
CA LEU A 235 49.36 15.27 0.62
C LEU A 235 47.92 15.78 0.68
N LEU A 236 47.72 17.07 0.44
CA LEU A 236 46.41 17.69 0.40
C LEU A 236 46.07 18.01 -1.05
N LYS A 237 44.93 17.50 -1.54
CA LYS A 237 44.35 17.88 -2.83
C LYS A 237 43.09 18.67 -2.57
N ILE A 238 42.99 19.88 -3.11
CA ILE A 238 41.82 20.74 -3.05
C ILE A 238 41.26 20.91 -4.46
N GLU A 239 39.96 20.76 -4.64
CA GLU A 239 39.28 20.91 -5.93
C GLU A 239 38.00 21.71 -5.75
N THR A 240 37.84 22.79 -6.50
CA THR A 240 36.73 23.73 -6.33
C THR A 240 35.79 23.74 -7.54
N ASN A 241 34.53 24.14 -7.33
CA ASN A 241 33.56 24.34 -8.42
C ASN A 241 33.79 25.64 -9.23
N VAL A 242 34.73 26.48 -8.81
CA VAL A 242 35.02 27.79 -9.42
C VAL A 242 36.49 27.80 -9.87
N PRO A 243 36.77 27.61 -11.17
CA PRO A 243 38.14 27.42 -11.67
C PRO A 243 39.15 28.52 -11.29
N GLU A 244 38.69 29.75 -11.12
CA GLU A 244 39.48 30.92 -10.76
C GLU A 244 39.62 31.15 -9.25
N ALA A 245 39.02 30.29 -8.41
CA ALA A 245 39.04 30.46 -6.97
C ALA A 245 40.46 30.49 -6.40
N LEU A 246 40.69 31.48 -5.55
CA LEU A 246 41.86 31.60 -4.71
C LEU A 246 41.81 30.56 -3.60
N ILE A 247 42.89 29.83 -3.39
CA ILE A 247 43.03 28.85 -2.32
C ILE A 247 44.16 29.31 -1.39
N ARG A 248 43.89 29.37 -0.08
CA ARG A 248 44.90 29.53 0.97
C ARG A 248 44.87 28.34 1.90
N VAL A 249 46.05 27.85 2.28
CA VAL A 249 46.23 26.82 3.31
C VAL A 249 47.07 27.45 4.41
N ASP A 250 46.54 27.47 5.63
CA ASP A 250 47.12 28.12 6.82
C ASP A 250 47.45 29.61 6.59
N GLY A 251 46.57 30.29 5.86
CA GLY A 251 46.75 31.70 5.49
C GLY A 251 47.75 31.93 4.35
N VAL A 252 48.44 30.88 3.85
CA VAL A 252 49.37 30.97 2.72
C VAL A 252 48.65 30.66 1.41
N GLU A 253 48.70 31.60 0.45
CA GLU A 253 48.18 31.37 -0.90
C GLU A 253 49.01 30.31 -1.64
N VAL A 254 48.33 29.31 -2.16
CA VAL A 254 48.98 28.25 -2.95
C VAL A 254 49.16 28.69 -4.40
N PRO A 255 50.20 28.23 -5.13
CA PRO A 255 50.50 28.68 -6.48
C PRO A 255 49.60 28.00 -7.54
N ALA A 256 48.30 27.96 -7.31
CA ALA A 256 47.30 27.44 -8.23
C ALA A 256 45.91 28.06 -7.95
N ARG A 257 45.01 27.99 -8.92
CA ARG A 257 43.62 28.44 -8.81
C ARG A 257 42.68 27.28 -9.14
N GLY A 258 41.55 27.22 -8.44
CA GLY A 258 40.50 26.24 -8.69
C GLY A 258 40.84 24.82 -8.21
N THR A 259 42.02 24.31 -8.51
CA THR A 259 42.51 22.99 -8.12
C THR A 259 43.96 23.08 -7.68
N TRP A 260 44.29 22.52 -6.52
CA TRP A 260 45.65 22.48 -6.00
C TRP A 260 45.98 21.12 -5.40
N ARG A 261 47.24 20.70 -5.51
CA ARG A 261 47.77 19.50 -4.85
C ARG A 261 49.15 19.82 -4.31
N GLY A 262 49.37 19.62 -3.01
CA GLY A 262 50.66 19.89 -2.40
C GLY A 262 50.89 19.13 -1.10
N LYS A 263 52.17 19.08 -0.70
CA LYS A 263 52.58 18.53 0.58
C LYS A 263 52.26 19.53 1.68
N VAL A 264 51.73 19.06 2.80
CA VAL A 264 51.48 19.84 4.01
C VAL A 264 52.02 19.07 5.22
N THR A 265 52.30 19.78 6.32
CA THR A 265 52.68 19.10 7.57
C THR A 265 51.54 18.21 8.05
N ALA A 266 51.82 17.12 8.74
CA ALA A 266 50.76 16.33 9.35
C ALA A 266 50.12 17.13 10.50
N GLY A 267 48.80 17.33 10.47
CA GLY A 267 48.11 18.12 11.49
C GLY A 267 46.84 18.78 10.99
N ALA A 268 46.33 19.71 11.78
CA ALA A 268 45.20 20.56 11.40
C ALA A 268 45.69 21.72 10.53
N HIS A 269 44.92 22.03 9.50
CA HIS A 269 45.14 23.11 8.56
C HIS A 269 43.86 23.90 8.37
N THR A 270 43.96 25.21 8.19
CA THR A 270 42.81 26.03 7.80
C THR A 270 42.87 26.28 6.30
N ILE A 271 41.86 25.81 5.58
CA ILE A 271 41.67 26.03 4.14
C ILE A 271 40.70 27.19 3.97
N GLU A 272 41.13 28.23 3.25
CA GLU A 272 40.27 29.34 2.84
C GLU A 272 40.18 29.35 1.31
N VAL A 273 38.96 29.30 0.79
CA VAL A 273 38.69 29.42 -0.64
C VAL A 273 37.84 30.66 -0.87
N SER A 274 38.28 31.53 -1.78
CA SER A 274 37.58 32.77 -2.10
C SER A 274 37.56 33.03 -3.61
N SER A 275 36.50 33.66 -4.10
CA SER A 275 36.41 34.15 -5.48
C SER A 275 35.47 35.36 -5.52
N PRO A 276 35.72 36.39 -6.34
CA PRO A 276 34.81 37.54 -6.48
C PRO A 276 33.40 37.10 -6.87
N GLY A 277 32.38 37.60 -6.16
CA GLY A 277 30.98 37.21 -6.38
C GLY A 277 30.57 35.91 -5.69
N TRP A 278 31.49 35.27 -4.95
CA TRP A 278 31.23 34.06 -4.18
C TRP A 278 31.51 34.28 -2.68
N LYS A 279 30.72 33.65 -1.82
CA LYS A 279 30.92 33.69 -0.37
C LYS A 279 32.21 32.94 -0.06
N THR A 280 33.15 33.61 0.63
CA THR A 280 34.37 32.98 1.12
C THR A 280 34.02 31.79 2.02
N THR A 281 34.64 30.66 1.76
CA THR A 281 34.46 29.42 2.51
C THR A 281 35.76 29.12 3.26
N THR A 282 35.68 29.07 4.58
CA THR A 282 36.79 28.67 5.47
C THR A 282 36.46 27.33 6.12
N LEU A 283 37.42 26.41 6.11
CA LEU A 283 37.25 25.02 6.53
C LEU A 283 38.49 24.60 7.32
N ASP A 284 38.31 23.86 8.41
CA ASP A 284 39.43 23.20 9.07
C ASP A 284 39.57 21.77 8.51
N ALA A 285 40.80 21.44 8.10
CA ALA A 285 41.16 20.20 7.47
C ALA A 285 42.27 19.52 8.26
N THR A 286 42.06 18.27 8.69
CA THR A 286 43.13 17.48 9.30
C THR A 286 43.78 16.59 8.24
N VAL A 287 45.10 16.63 8.13
CA VAL A 287 45.91 15.84 7.20
C VAL A 287 46.85 14.93 8.01
N PRO A 288 46.63 13.60 8.03
CA PRO A 288 47.52 12.68 8.73
C PRO A 288 48.88 12.49 8.02
N ALA A 289 49.90 12.09 8.78
CA ALA A 289 51.20 11.72 8.23
C ALA A 289 51.08 10.53 7.25
N GLY A 290 51.72 10.66 6.09
CA GLY A 290 51.72 9.66 5.02
C GLY A 290 50.39 9.52 4.26
N ALA A 291 49.36 10.31 4.58
CA ALA A 291 48.06 10.24 3.91
C ALA A 291 47.99 11.20 2.71
N SER A 292 47.25 10.81 1.66
CA SER A 292 46.75 11.72 0.63
C SER A 292 45.27 11.97 0.89
N VAL A 293 44.87 13.22 1.10
CA VAL A 293 43.50 13.62 1.43
C VAL A 293 42.95 14.54 0.35
N ASP A 294 41.81 14.16 -0.21
CA ASP A 294 41.08 14.95 -1.20
C ASP A 294 39.96 15.75 -0.50
N TYR A 295 40.00 17.08 -0.61
CA TYR A 295 39.02 18.04 -0.08
C TYR A 295 38.35 18.82 -1.22
N PRO A 296 37.20 18.37 -1.73
CA PRO A 296 36.42 19.17 -2.66
C PRO A 296 35.75 20.35 -1.92
N VAL A 297 35.85 21.57 -2.46
CA VAL A 297 35.29 22.79 -1.86
C VAL A 297 34.32 23.46 -2.84
N LYS A 298 33.03 23.50 -2.49
CA LYS A 298 32.02 24.22 -3.28
C LYS A 298 31.79 25.63 -2.72
N LEU A 299 32.12 26.65 -3.51
CA LEU A 299 31.74 28.04 -3.25
C LEU A 299 30.27 28.27 -3.59
N GLN A 300 29.61 29.13 -2.80
CA GLN A 300 28.23 29.60 -3.03
C GLN A 300 28.24 31.04 -3.56
N ALA A 301 27.44 31.36 -4.57
CA ALA A 301 27.36 32.72 -5.09
C ALA A 301 26.76 33.69 -4.05
N ILE A 302 27.28 34.91 -3.97
CA ILE A 302 26.76 35.96 -3.08
C ILE A 302 25.41 36.44 -3.64
N GLY A 303 24.34 36.32 -2.85
CA GLY A 303 23.00 36.82 -3.21
C GLY A 303 22.04 35.75 -3.74
N GLU A 304 22.50 34.52 -3.94
CA GLU A 304 21.62 33.39 -4.26
C GLU A 304 21.11 32.79 -2.95
N ALA A 305 19.85 33.07 -2.60
CA ALA A 305 19.17 32.26 -1.58
C ALA A 305 19.18 30.81 -2.07
N PRO A 306 19.37 29.79 -1.18
CA PRO A 306 19.17 28.40 -1.57
C PRO A 306 17.83 28.32 -2.30
N PRO A 307 17.75 27.68 -3.47
CA PRO A 307 16.48 27.58 -4.18
C PRO A 307 15.46 27.06 -3.18
N ALA A 308 14.32 27.77 -3.05
CA ALA A 308 13.23 27.27 -2.25
C ALA A 308 12.98 25.83 -2.72
N TYR A 309 12.95 24.88 -1.79
CA TYR A 309 12.71 23.50 -2.13
C TYR A 309 11.40 23.43 -2.92
N VAL A 310 11.52 23.15 -4.22
CA VAL A 310 10.39 22.84 -5.08
C VAL A 310 10.30 21.32 -5.05
N ALA A 311 9.41 20.81 -4.21
CA ALA A 311 9.05 19.41 -4.25
C ALA A 311 8.70 19.05 -5.71
N PRO A 312 9.25 17.96 -6.28
CA PRO A 312 8.83 17.52 -7.61
C PRO A 312 7.31 17.40 -7.61
N GLU A 313 6.67 17.91 -8.67
CA GLU A 313 5.21 17.94 -8.78
C GLU A 313 4.68 16.51 -8.66
N LEU A 314 4.21 16.17 -7.46
CA LEU A 314 3.63 14.87 -7.15
C LEU A 314 2.33 14.79 -7.93
N LYS A 315 2.33 14.02 -9.02
CA LYS A 315 1.08 13.58 -9.64
C LYS A 315 0.29 12.87 -8.56
N ALA A 316 -0.81 13.50 -8.13
CA ALA A 316 -1.71 12.90 -7.16
C ALA A 316 -2.00 11.44 -7.57
N PRO A 317 -1.92 10.47 -6.65
CA PRO A 317 -2.18 9.08 -6.99
C PRO A 317 -3.52 9.00 -7.71
N LYS A 318 -3.51 8.41 -8.92
CA LYS A 318 -4.72 8.29 -9.73
C LYS A 318 -5.76 7.57 -8.88
N LYS A 319 -6.82 8.27 -8.50
CA LYS A 319 -7.92 7.64 -7.77
C LYS A 319 -8.46 6.51 -8.62
N LYS A 320 -8.41 5.30 -8.06
CA LYS A 320 -9.03 4.10 -8.61
C LYS A 320 -10.52 4.38 -8.78
N LYS A 321 -10.98 4.39 -10.03
CA LYS A 321 -12.37 4.77 -10.36
C LYS A 321 -13.27 3.56 -10.49
N LEU A 322 -12.73 2.43 -10.91
CA LEU A 322 -13.48 1.19 -11.07
C LEU A 322 -13.42 0.42 -9.75
N TYR A 323 -14.47 -0.32 -9.42
CA TYR A 323 -14.43 -1.27 -8.32
C TYR A 323 -15.43 -2.41 -8.55
N VAL A 324 -15.17 -3.53 -7.88
CA VAL A 324 -16.07 -4.69 -7.86
C VAL A 324 -16.33 -5.05 -6.41
N ALA A 325 -17.56 -5.42 -6.06
CA ALA A 325 -17.91 -5.93 -4.74
C ALA A 325 -18.74 -7.22 -4.86
N VAL A 326 -18.42 -8.21 -4.03
CA VAL A 326 -19.23 -9.42 -3.82
C VAL A 326 -20.07 -9.22 -2.58
N THR A 327 -21.33 -9.66 -2.60
CA THR A 327 -22.31 -9.40 -1.55
C THR A 327 -23.09 -10.65 -1.18
N GLY A 328 -23.46 -10.74 0.09
CA GLY A 328 -24.40 -11.72 0.63
C GLY A 328 -25.46 -11.00 1.44
N ALA A 329 -26.71 -11.48 1.38
CA ALA A 329 -27.82 -10.86 2.08
C ALA A 329 -28.77 -11.87 2.70
N LEU A 330 -29.33 -11.47 3.83
CA LEU A 330 -30.48 -12.10 4.48
C LEU A 330 -31.69 -11.22 4.21
N ASP A 331 -32.72 -11.78 3.59
CA ASP A 331 -33.87 -11.00 3.16
C ASP A 331 -35.20 -11.70 3.44
N THR A 332 -36.24 -10.87 3.50
CA THR A 332 -37.60 -11.28 3.75
C THR A 332 -38.55 -10.60 2.77
N VAL A 333 -39.69 -11.24 2.51
CA VAL A 333 -40.73 -10.69 1.65
C VAL A 333 -42.10 -11.14 2.14
N SER A 334 -43.11 -10.30 1.91
CA SER A 334 -44.50 -10.71 2.03
C SER A 334 -45.09 -10.90 0.65
N TYR A 335 -45.61 -12.10 0.37
CA TYR A 335 -46.36 -12.37 -0.85
C TYR A 335 -47.84 -12.58 -0.53
N ARG A 336 -48.70 -12.21 -1.49
CA ARG A 336 -50.12 -12.51 -1.45
C ARG A 336 -50.41 -13.58 -2.47
N LEU A 337 -50.48 -14.82 -1.99
CA LEU A 337 -50.59 -16.03 -2.78
C LEU A 337 -51.96 -16.11 -3.47
N GLY A 338 -51.99 -16.54 -4.73
CA GLY A 338 -53.18 -16.57 -5.57
C GLY A 338 -53.73 -17.97 -5.86
N VAL A 339 -54.74 -18.03 -6.74
CA VAL A 339 -55.53 -19.25 -7.05
C VAL A 339 -54.73 -20.50 -7.42
N PRO A 340 -53.59 -20.44 -8.15
CA PRO A 340 -52.80 -21.65 -8.42
C PRO A 340 -52.40 -22.41 -7.14
N LEU A 341 -52.39 -21.73 -6.00
CA LEU A 341 -52.02 -22.26 -4.69
C LEU A 341 -53.25 -22.60 -3.81
N ASP A 342 -54.44 -22.71 -4.41
CA ASP A 342 -55.73 -22.95 -3.73
C ASP A 342 -56.06 -21.86 -2.69
N GLU A 343 -55.68 -20.62 -3.00
CA GLU A 343 -55.95 -19.44 -2.16
C GLU A 343 -57.20 -18.68 -2.66
N PRO A 344 -57.96 -18.04 -1.77
CA PRO A 344 -59.29 -17.49 -2.10
C PRO A 344 -59.23 -16.34 -3.10
N THR A 345 -60.24 -16.23 -3.97
CA THR A 345 -60.46 -15.05 -4.83
C THR A 345 -61.25 -13.96 -4.12
N PRO A 346 -61.16 -12.69 -4.55
CA PRO A 346 -60.22 -12.14 -5.53
C PRO A 346 -58.87 -11.72 -4.90
N TYR A 347 -58.74 -11.81 -3.57
CA TYR A 347 -57.67 -11.16 -2.82
C TYR A 347 -56.50 -12.08 -2.46
N GLY A 348 -56.64 -13.40 -2.47
CA GLY A 348 -55.59 -14.33 -2.02
C GLY A 348 -55.26 -14.20 -0.54
N THR A 349 -54.27 -14.96 -0.07
CA THR A 349 -53.82 -14.94 1.34
C THR A 349 -52.42 -14.35 1.45
N ARG A 350 -52.24 -13.40 2.39
CA ARG A 350 -50.92 -12.82 2.68
C ARG A 350 -50.12 -13.80 3.54
N ARG A 351 -48.91 -14.14 3.08
CA ARG A 351 -47.91 -14.89 3.82
C ARG A 351 -46.67 -14.01 3.97
N SER A 352 -46.26 -13.74 5.21
CA SER A 352 -45.20 -12.78 5.55
C SER A 352 -43.89 -13.42 5.99
N ASN A 353 -43.83 -14.75 6.01
CA ASN A 353 -42.70 -15.53 6.53
C ASN A 353 -41.77 -16.06 5.43
N PHE A 354 -41.77 -15.47 4.24
CA PHE A 354 -40.74 -15.80 3.26
C PHE A 354 -39.43 -15.19 3.72
N ALA A 355 -38.47 -16.06 4.02
CA ALA A 355 -37.10 -15.68 4.36
C ALA A 355 -36.14 -16.43 3.46
N GLY A 356 -35.02 -15.79 3.13
CA GLY A 356 -34.08 -16.31 2.16
C GLY A 356 -32.66 -15.82 2.34
N LEU A 357 -31.82 -16.39 1.49
CA LEU A 357 -30.44 -15.99 1.29
C LEU A 357 -30.26 -15.56 -0.16
N THR A 358 -29.56 -14.45 -0.32
CA THR A 358 -29.23 -13.86 -1.61
C THR A 358 -27.72 -13.69 -1.71
N VAL A 359 -27.14 -14.09 -2.84
CA VAL A 359 -25.73 -13.85 -3.16
C VAL A 359 -25.68 -13.03 -4.45
N GLY A 360 -24.82 -12.03 -4.47
CA GLY A 360 -24.72 -11.15 -5.62
C GLY A 360 -23.41 -10.39 -5.65
N GLY A 361 -23.36 -9.37 -6.47
CA GLY A 361 -22.25 -8.45 -6.53
C GLY A 361 -22.60 -7.23 -7.36
N ARG A 362 -21.70 -6.25 -7.33
CA ARG A 362 -21.83 -5.02 -8.09
C ARG A 362 -20.51 -4.57 -8.66
N VAL A 363 -20.55 -4.03 -9.88
CA VAL A 363 -19.42 -3.38 -10.53
C VAL A 363 -19.74 -1.90 -10.61
N GLY A 364 -18.84 -1.04 -10.11
CA GLY A 364 -19.07 0.40 -9.98
C GLY A 364 -17.97 1.25 -10.57
N TYR A 365 -18.34 2.40 -11.12
CA TYR A 365 -17.43 3.42 -11.64
C TYR A 365 -17.70 4.76 -10.95
N LEU A 366 -16.70 5.31 -10.26
CA LEU A 366 -16.72 6.63 -9.62
C LEU A 366 -16.64 7.74 -10.67
N LEU A 367 -17.77 8.38 -10.95
CA LEU A 367 -17.86 9.57 -11.80
C LEU A 367 -17.26 10.79 -11.12
N ALA A 368 -17.49 10.92 -9.82
CA ALA A 368 -17.02 12.01 -8.98
C ALA A 368 -16.64 11.48 -7.59
N LYS A 369 -16.09 12.36 -6.73
CA LYS A 369 -15.68 11.99 -5.37
C LYS A 369 -16.82 11.39 -4.53
N SER A 370 -18.06 11.74 -4.84
CA SER A 370 -19.24 11.32 -4.06
C SER A 370 -20.32 10.63 -4.88
N PHE A 371 -20.04 10.28 -6.13
CA PHE A 371 -21.03 9.65 -7.02
C PHE A 371 -20.40 8.55 -7.86
N ALA A 372 -21.06 7.39 -7.87
CA ALA A 372 -20.73 6.24 -8.70
C ALA A 372 -21.95 5.78 -9.52
N LEU A 373 -21.68 5.23 -10.69
CA LEU A 373 -22.63 4.40 -11.44
C LEU A 373 -22.28 2.95 -11.26
N GLU A 374 -23.29 2.10 -11.09
CA GLU A 374 -23.13 0.68 -10.79
C GLU A 374 -24.04 -0.18 -11.63
N ILE A 375 -23.63 -1.44 -11.79
CA ILE A 375 -24.51 -2.54 -12.16
C ILE A 375 -24.49 -3.52 -10.99
N HIS A 376 -25.63 -3.70 -10.34
CA HIS A 376 -25.87 -4.68 -9.29
C HIS A 376 -26.54 -5.91 -9.87
N GLY A 377 -26.11 -7.10 -9.47
CA GLY A 377 -26.76 -8.35 -9.83
C GLY A 377 -26.80 -9.30 -8.65
N ASP A 378 -27.93 -9.98 -8.46
CA ASP A 378 -28.07 -11.00 -7.42
C ASP A 378 -28.93 -12.18 -7.83
N VAL A 379 -28.70 -13.31 -7.16
CA VAL A 379 -29.51 -14.52 -7.23
C VAL A 379 -29.78 -15.01 -5.81
N GLY A 380 -30.95 -15.55 -5.57
CA GLY A 380 -31.31 -16.02 -4.24
C GLY A 380 -32.55 -16.88 -4.25
N ALA A 381 -32.86 -17.42 -3.08
CA ALA A 381 -34.03 -18.25 -2.86
C ALA A 381 -34.63 -17.95 -1.51
N MET A 382 -35.96 -17.89 -1.48
CA MET A 382 -36.76 -17.64 -0.30
C MET A 382 -37.77 -18.76 -0.12
N GLN A 383 -38.09 -19.09 1.12
CA GLN A 383 -39.08 -20.13 1.41
C GLN A 383 -40.06 -19.69 2.49
N ALA A 384 -41.30 -20.15 2.38
CA ALA A 384 -42.30 -20.07 3.43
C ALA A 384 -42.99 -21.41 3.62
N LYS A 385 -43.14 -21.82 4.87
CA LYS A 385 -44.00 -22.94 5.28
C LYS A 385 -45.25 -22.40 5.95
N TYR A 386 -46.41 -22.95 5.61
CA TYR A 386 -47.68 -22.47 6.14
C TYR A 386 -48.77 -23.54 6.06
N LYS A 387 -49.67 -23.53 7.04
CA LYS A 387 -50.93 -24.25 6.93
C LYS A 387 -51.85 -23.52 5.94
N ARG A 388 -52.34 -24.25 4.94
CA ARG A 388 -53.30 -23.72 3.96
C ARG A 388 -54.68 -23.59 4.63
N ARG A 389 -55.12 -24.62 5.35
CA ARG A 389 -56.32 -24.61 6.21
C ARG A 389 -55.92 -24.93 7.66
N PRO A 390 -56.63 -24.41 8.68
CA PRO A 390 -56.33 -24.74 10.08
C PRO A 390 -56.37 -26.25 10.38
N SER A 391 -57.18 -26.99 9.62
CA SER A 391 -57.36 -28.44 9.71
C SER A 391 -56.29 -29.28 8.99
N ASP A 392 -55.34 -28.65 8.28
CA ASP A 392 -54.30 -29.41 7.58
C ASP A 392 -53.24 -29.92 8.58
N ASP A 393 -52.94 -31.22 8.51
CA ASP A 393 -51.96 -31.89 9.38
C ASP A 393 -50.49 -31.65 8.95
N VAL A 394 -50.29 -31.24 7.69
CA VAL A 394 -48.98 -31.00 7.09
C VAL A 394 -48.94 -29.59 6.50
N ASP A 395 -47.81 -28.91 6.69
CA ASP A 395 -47.59 -27.59 6.10
C ASP A 395 -47.43 -27.68 4.58
N SER A 396 -47.99 -26.70 3.87
CA SER A 396 -47.60 -26.41 2.49
C SER A 396 -46.29 -25.62 2.50
N GLU A 397 -45.46 -25.84 1.48
CA GLU A 397 -44.18 -25.17 1.33
C GLU A 397 -44.12 -24.48 -0.03
N THR A 398 -43.83 -23.18 -0.04
CA THR A 398 -43.58 -22.42 -1.26
C THR A 398 -42.15 -21.90 -1.25
N GLN A 399 -41.40 -22.24 -2.29
CA GLN A 399 -40.06 -21.74 -2.57
C GLN A 399 -40.12 -20.76 -3.74
N VAL A 400 -39.42 -19.64 -3.61
CA VAL A 400 -39.31 -18.59 -4.62
C VAL A 400 -37.83 -18.34 -4.87
N ALA A 401 -37.33 -18.82 -5.99
CA ALA A 401 -36.02 -18.43 -6.50
C ALA A 401 -36.16 -17.11 -7.27
N HIS A 402 -35.15 -16.25 -7.17
CA HIS A 402 -35.12 -14.99 -7.89
C HIS A 402 -33.74 -14.69 -8.47
N TRP A 403 -33.73 -13.85 -9.50
CA TRP A 403 -32.54 -13.19 -10.00
C TRP A 403 -32.85 -11.71 -10.29
N GLN A 404 -31.84 -10.86 -10.20
CA GLN A 404 -31.97 -9.42 -10.45
C GLN A 404 -30.74 -8.89 -11.17
N LEU A 405 -30.96 -7.92 -12.05
CA LEU A 405 -29.93 -7.10 -12.67
C LEU A 405 -30.39 -5.65 -12.67
N THR A 406 -29.63 -4.75 -12.06
CA THR A 406 -30.07 -3.37 -11.78
C THR A 406 -28.94 -2.38 -11.93
N PRO A 407 -28.99 -1.49 -12.94
CA PRO A 407 -28.20 -0.28 -12.97
C PRO A 407 -28.57 0.63 -11.78
N MET A 408 -27.58 1.19 -11.10
CA MET A 408 -27.78 2.04 -9.93
C MET A 408 -26.90 3.29 -10.00
N ALA A 409 -27.41 4.39 -9.43
CA ALA A 409 -26.60 5.52 -9.01
C ALA A 409 -26.35 5.39 -7.51
N ARG A 410 -25.10 5.61 -7.08
CA ARG A 410 -24.71 5.56 -5.67
C ARG A 410 -24.05 6.85 -5.22
N PHE A 411 -24.53 7.38 -4.11
CA PHE A 411 -23.85 8.38 -3.34
C PHE A 411 -22.81 7.73 -2.42
N VAL A 412 -21.63 8.33 -2.35
CA VAL A 412 -20.50 7.87 -1.54
C VAL A 412 -20.00 9.03 -0.67
N GLY A 413 -20.12 8.88 0.65
CA GLY A 413 -19.61 9.87 1.60
C GLY A 413 -18.09 9.99 1.60
N PRO A 414 -17.53 11.12 2.08
CA PRO A 414 -16.09 11.27 2.22
C PRO A 414 -15.54 10.38 3.34
N GLY A 415 -14.23 10.11 3.30
CA GLY A 415 -13.51 9.41 4.36
C GLY A 415 -13.33 7.91 4.13
N THR A 416 -12.57 7.29 5.03
CA THR A 416 -12.28 5.85 5.05
C THR A 416 -13.41 5.04 5.66
N VAL A 417 -14.17 5.62 6.60
CA VAL A 417 -15.46 5.12 7.07
C VAL A 417 -16.52 6.08 6.57
N ARG A 418 -17.44 5.59 5.74
CA ARG A 418 -18.34 6.44 4.96
C ARG A 418 -19.73 5.85 4.85
N PHE A 419 -20.72 6.75 4.79
CA PHE A 419 -22.08 6.38 4.42
C PHE A 419 -22.18 6.21 2.91
N THR A 420 -23.02 5.26 2.46
CA THR A 420 -23.40 5.12 1.05
C THR A 420 -24.89 4.93 0.91
N GLY A 421 -25.44 5.39 -0.22
CA GLY A 421 -26.84 5.16 -0.57
C GLY A 421 -26.98 4.98 -2.07
N GLY A 422 -27.67 3.92 -2.48
CA GLY A 422 -27.90 3.55 -3.87
C GLY A 422 -29.37 3.54 -4.23
N ALA A 423 -29.67 3.94 -5.47
CA ALA A 423 -30.99 3.79 -6.07
C ALA A 423 -30.86 3.32 -7.51
N GLY A 424 -31.68 2.36 -7.92
CA GLY A 424 -31.65 1.83 -9.28
C GLY A 424 -32.95 1.19 -9.72
N PHE A 425 -33.16 1.18 -11.03
CA PHE A 425 -34.32 0.55 -11.66
C PHE A 425 -33.81 -0.52 -12.63
N GLY A 426 -34.28 -1.75 -12.46
CA GLY A 426 -33.75 -2.91 -13.16
C GLY A 426 -34.79 -3.96 -13.50
N ILE A 427 -34.30 -5.09 -13.95
CA ILE A 427 -35.10 -6.27 -14.26
C ILE A 427 -34.88 -7.34 -13.20
N HIS A 428 -35.93 -8.12 -12.94
CA HIS A 428 -35.86 -9.27 -12.06
C HIS A 428 -36.69 -10.40 -12.64
N GLY A 429 -36.34 -11.63 -12.27
CA GLY A 429 -37.15 -12.81 -12.55
C GLY A 429 -37.42 -13.60 -11.29
N LEU A 430 -38.56 -14.27 -11.28
CA LEU A 430 -39.01 -15.15 -10.21
C LEU A 430 -39.33 -16.53 -10.79
N VAL A 431 -38.94 -17.56 -10.06
CA VAL A 431 -39.35 -18.94 -10.27
C VAL A 431 -39.93 -19.45 -8.96
N VAL A 432 -41.16 -19.96 -9.01
CA VAL A 432 -41.89 -20.44 -7.86
C VAL A 432 -42.09 -21.95 -7.99
N GLU A 433 -41.76 -22.68 -6.93
CA GLU A 433 -42.14 -24.08 -6.74
C GLU A 433 -42.91 -24.18 -5.43
N SER A 434 -44.14 -24.68 -5.48
CA SER A 434 -44.98 -24.86 -4.30
C SER A 434 -45.41 -26.30 -4.17
N ARG A 435 -45.22 -26.88 -2.98
CA ARG A 435 -45.71 -28.20 -2.58
C ARG A 435 -46.88 -27.99 -1.63
N LEU A 436 -48.08 -28.20 -2.15
CA LEU A 436 -49.33 -28.01 -1.43
C LEU A 436 -49.73 -29.31 -0.74
N ALA A 437 -49.90 -29.26 0.58
CA ALA A 437 -50.44 -30.37 1.34
C ALA A 437 -51.93 -30.54 1.02
N GLN A 438 -52.33 -31.74 0.60
CA GLN A 438 -53.72 -32.14 0.41
C GLN A 438 -54.00 -33.41 1.21
N GLN A 439 -55.28 -33.68 1.50
CA GLN A 439 -55.66 -34.86 2.28
C GLN A 439 -55.21 -36.14 1.56
N GLY A 440 -54.15 -36.78 2.06
CA GLY A 440 -53.55 -37.99 1.49
C GLY A 440 -52.63 -37.80 0.28
N SER A 441 -52.30 -36.57 -0.14
CA SER A 441 -51.42 -36.32 -1.30
C SER A 441 -50.68 -34.98 -1.22
N THR A 442 -49.72 -34.76 -2.12
CA THR A 442 -49.04 -33.46 -2.29
C THR A 442 -49.16 -33.02 -3.74
N LEU A 443 -49.67 -31.80 -3.96
CA LEU A 443 -49.75 -31.21 -5.29
C LEU A 443 -48.58 -30.25 -5.49
N THR A 444 -47.79 -30.46 -6.55
CA THR A 444 -46.71 -29.53 -6.90
C THR A 444 -47.19 -28.55 -7.96
N LYS A 445 -46.95 -27.27 -7.73
CA LYS A 445 -47.30 -26.16 -8.62
C LYS A 445 -46.06 -25.34 -8.92
N GLN A 446 -45.89 -24.96 -10.19
CA GLN A 446 -44.71 -24.23 -10.65
C GLN A 446 -45.13 -23.02 -11.46
N GLY A 447 -44.41 -21.92 -11.28
CA GLY A 447 -44.64 -20.72 -12.07
C GLY A 447 -43.39 -19.89 -12.24
N GLN A 448 -43.36 -19.06 -13.25
CA GLN A 448 -42.25 -18.15 -13.50
C GLN A 448 -42.73 -16.85 -14.10
N GLY A 449 -41.94 -15.79 -13.92
CA GLY A 449 -42.23 -14.48 -14.49
C GLY A 449 -41.02 -13.56 -14.47
N VAL A 450 -41.00 -12.59 -15.37
CA VAL A 450 -39.99 -11.53 -15.44
C VAL A 450 -40.71 -10.20 -15.33
N GLY A 451 -40.12 -9.26 -14.61
CA GLY A 451 -40.67 -7.92 -14.46
C GLY A 451 -39.60 -6.91 -14.08
N PHE A 452 -40.06 -5.71 -13.75
CA PHE A 452 -39.18 -4.62 -13.32
C PHE A 452 -39.09 -4.53 -11.80
N SER A 453 -38.01 -3.92 -11.33
CA SER A 453 -37.73 -3.71 -9.91
C SER A 453 -37.09 -2.34 -9.66
N LEU A 454 -37.42 -1.74 -8.52
CA LEU A 454 -36.76 -0.58 -7.95
C LEU A 454 -35.98 -1.05 -6.72
N LEU A 455 -34.66 -0.91 -6.76
CA LEU A 455 -33.76 -1.24 -5.65
C LEU A 455 -33.25 0.04 -5.00
N LEU A 456 -33.45 0.12 -3.69
CA LEU A 456 -32.89 1.15 -2.82
C LEU A 456 -32.00 0.46 -1.78
N ASP A 457 -30.79 0.97 -1.56
CA ASP A 457 -29.95 0.54 -0.45
C ASP A 457 -29.29 1.72 0.25
N ALA A 458 -28.99 1.56 1.54
CA ALA A 458 -28.31 2.55 2.36
C ALA A 458 -27.50 1.86 3.45
N GLY A 459 -26.29 2.33 3.70
CA GLY A 459 -25.37 1.63 4.58
C GLY A 459 -24.06 2.33 4.83
N MET A 460 -23.13 1.59 5.42
CA MET A 460 -21.77 2.05 5.71
C MET A 460 -20.75 1.22 4.95
N GLN A 461 -19.66 1.88 4.57
CA GLN A 461 -18.46 1.25 4.04
C GLN A 461 -17.24 1.64 4.85
N ALA A 462 -16.29 0.73 4.98
CA ALA A 462 -15.01 0.97 5.63
C ALA A 462 -13.85 0.45 4.76
N ASP A 463 -12.87 1.31 4.47
CA ASP A 463 -11.63 0.91 3.79
C ASP A 463 -10.71 0.16 4.75
N VAL A 464 -10.23 -1.01 4.33
CA VAL A 464 -9.28 -1.85 5.05
C VAL A 464 -8.16 -2.23 4.08
N GLY A 465 -7.09 -1.43 4.06
CA GLY A 465 -5.99 -1.61 3.12
C GLY A 465 -6.46 -1.45 1.66
N PRO A 466 -6.26 -2.47 0.79
CA PRO A 466 -6.66 -2.40 -0.62
C PRO A 466 -8.13 -2.77 -0.87
N ILE A 467 -8.91 -3.12 0.16
CA ILE A 467 -10.32 -3.53 0.04
C ILE A 467 -11.23 -2.58 0.83
N PHE A 468 -12.53 -2.64 0.56
CA PHE A 468 -13.55 -2.05 1.43
C PHE A 468 -14.56 -3.10 1.87
N LEU A 469 -15.05 -2.96 3.10
CA LEU A 469 -16.16 -3.75 3.65
C LEU A 469 -17.44 -2.91 3.60
N GLU A 470 -18.59 -3.56 3.41
CA GLU A 470 -19.90 -2.93 3.34
C GLU A 470 -20.90 -3.62 4.27
N LEU A 471 -21.73 -2.82 4.92
CA LEU A 471 -22.96 -3.24 5.59
C LEU A 471 -24.08 -2.30 5.17
N ALA A 472 -25.14 -2.82 4.55
CA ALA A 472 -26.25 -2.03 4.05
C ALA A 472 -27.60 -2.68 4.35
N ALA A 473 -28.61 -1.87 4.60
CA ALA A 473 -30.00 -2.29 4.49
C ALA A 473 -30.48 -2.01 3.06
N PHE A 474 -31.38 -2.85 2.54
CA PHE A 474 -31.96 -2.63 1.22
C PHE A 474 -33.47 -2.89 1.20
N VAL A 475 -34.13 -2.24 0.25
CA VAL A 475 -35.53 -2.44 -0.10
C VAL A 475 -35.62 -2.58 -1.61
N ASN A 476 -36.26 -3.65 -2.07
CA ASN A 476 -36.52 -3.95 -3.46
C ASN A 476 -38.03 -4.02 -3.69
N VAL A 477 -38.56 -3.14 -4.54
CA VAL A 477 -39.96 -3.13 -4.93
C VAL A 477 -40.05 -3.73 -6.33
N HIS A 478 -40.67 -4.90 -6.47
CA HIS A 478 -40.61 -5.70 -7.70
C HIS A 478 -41.98 -6.21 -8.17
N GLY A 479 -42.16 -6.25 -9.49
CA GLY A 479 -43.41 -6.65 -10.11
C GLY A 479 -43.61 -8.17 -10.13
N VAL A 480 -44.66 -8.67 -9.47
CA VAL A 480 -44.96 -10.11 -9.37
C VAL A 480 -46.10 -10.58 -10.27
N GLY A 481 -46.80 -9.65 -10.94
CA GLY A 481 -47.99 -9.95 -11.74
C GLY A 481 -47.75 -10.85 -12.97
N ALA A 482 -46.49 -10.97 -13.41
CA ALA A 482 -46.09 -11.82 -14.53
C ALA A 482 -45.91 -13.30 -14.15
N VAL A 483 -45.91 -13.65 -12.87
CA VAL A 483 -45.70 -15.04 -12.41
C VAL A 483 -47.00 -15.84 -12.56
N ARG A 484 -47.01 -16.79 -13.49
CA ARG A 484 -48.18 -17.61 -13.85
C ARG A 484 -47.88 -19.10 -13.73
N ASP A 485 -48.93 -19.90 -13.55
CA ASP A 485 -48.84 -21.36 -13.59
C ASP A 485 -48.39 -21.85 -14.96
N ASN A 486 -47.55 -22.88 -14.95
CA ASN A 486 -47.01 -23.46 -16.16
C ASN A 486 -47.98 -24.47 -16.80
N ASP A 487 -48.96 -25.01 -16.06
CA ASP A 487 -49.82 -26.10 -16.58
C ASP A 487 -51.16 -26.31 -15.80
N PRO A 488 -52.33 -25.96 -16.38
CA PRO A 488 -52.55 -24.96 -17.45
C PRO A 488 -52.34 -23.53 -16.91
N PRO A 489 -52.16 -22.49 -17.77
CA PRO A 489 -51.88 -21.11 -17.35
C PRO A 489 -53.13 -20.40 -16.80
N GLU A 490 -53.67 -20.91 -15.69
CA GLU A 490 -54.83 -20.37 -15.01
C GLU A 490 -54.38 -19.56 -13.79
N GLY A 491 -54.47 -18.24 -13.88
CA GLY A 491 -54.29 -17.35 -12.74
C GLY A 491 -52.83 -16.97 -12.43
N ARG A 492 -52.71 -15.97 -11.55
CA ARG A 492 -51.43 -15.45 -11.08
C ARG A 492 -51.05 -16.12 -9.77
N PHE A 493 -49.79 -16.49 -9.61
CA PHE A 493 -49.27 -16.98 -8.32
C PHE A 493 -49.34 -15.92 -7.23
N PHE A 494 -49.30 -14.64 -7.63
CA PHE A 494 -49.33 -13.50 -6.72
C PHE A 494 -50.37 -12.45 -7.16
N TYR A 495 -51.22 -11.99 -6.24
CA TYR A 495 -52.31 -11.04 -6.54
C TYR A 495 -52.01 -9.58 -6.19
N ALA A 496 -51.08 -9.28 -5.27
CA ALA A 496 -50.64 -7.92 -4.98
C ALA A 496 -49.30 -7.62 -5.65
N SER A 497 -49.32 -6.80 -6.70
CA SER A 497 -48.12 -6.30 -7.40
C SER A 497 -48.08 -4.77 -7.31
N PRO A 498 -46.92 -4.17 -6.98
CA PRO A 498 -45.64 -4.81 -6.71
C PRO A 498 -45.58 -5.49 -5.33
N ALA A 499 -44.60 -6.37 -5.14
CA ALA A 499 -44.20 -6.89 -3.84
C ALA A 499 -42.97 -6.11 -3.34
N THR A 500 -42.68 -6.23 -2.03
CA THR A 500 -41.53 -5.56 -1.40
C THR A 500 -40.68 -6.58 -0.66
N ARG A 501 -39.45 -6.77 -1.15
CA ARG A 501 -38.38 -7.54 -0.49
C ARG A 501 -37.47 -6.59 0.26
N GLY A 502 -37.06 -6.92 1.47
CA GLY A 502 -36.11 -6.11 2.23
C GLY A 502 -35.21 -6.96 3.11
N GLY A 503 -34.03 -6.45 3.43
CA GLY A 503 -33.04 -7.22 4.18
C GLY A 503 -31.77 -6.45 4.52
N LEU A 504 -30.83 -7.20 5.10
CA LEU A 504 -29.47 -6.74 5.40
C LEU A 504 -28.49 -7.41 4.44
N ARG A 505 -27.56 -6.63 3.92
CA ARG A 505 -26.53 -7.03 2.98
C ARG A 505 -25.15 -6.71 3.55
N VAL A 506 -24.26 -7.67 3.44
CA VAL A 506 -22.82 -7.47 3.68
C VAL A 506 -22.06 -7.59 2.37
N GLY A 507 -20.97 -6.87 2.24
CA GLY A 507 -20.15 -6.90 1.02
C GLY A 507 -18.67 -6.73 1.28
N LEU A 508 -17.87 -7.25 0.34
CA LEU A 508 -16.43 -7.05 0.25
C LEU A 508 -16.11 -6.56 -1.15
N GLY A 509 -15.44 -5.42 -1.26
CA GLY A 509 -15.11 -4.80 -2.54
C GLY A 509 -13.64 -4.42 -2.71
N ILE A 510 -13.23 -4.33 -3.96
CA ILE A 510 -11.85 -4.08 -4.40
C ILE A 510 -11.89 -2.96 -5.44
N PRO A 511 -11.21 -1.81 -5.21
CA PRO A 511 -11.03 -0.76 -6.18
C PRO A 511 -9.83 -1.04 -7.11
N PHE A 512 -9.97 -0.63 -8.38
CA PHE A 512 -9.00 -0.79 -9.47
C PHE A 512 -8.63 0.55 -10.13
#